data_AF-A0A8T3QN66-F1
#
_entry.id   AF-A0A8T3QN66-F1
#
_cell.length_a   1.000
_cell.length_b   1.000
_cell.length_c   1.000
_cell.angle_alpha   90.00
_cell.angle_beta   90.00
_cell.angle_gamma   90.00
#
_symmetry.space_group_name_H-M   'P 1'
#
loop_
_entity.id
_entity.type
_entity.pdbx_description
1 polymer ?
#
loop_
_entity_poly.entity_id
_entity_poly.type
_entity_poly.pdbx_seq_one_letter_code
_entity_poly.pdbx_strand_id
1 'polypeptide(L)'
;METFETETSSAVAASHEGAGEQPFLELAGVKGSSLRATRTGLTVCPCRDISAPREAGDRHWGYDELTDLRLDAYGSVGVIRATIRSSGALLPLLLLEPDQIAAARRTLEIVWNLMNMKRTQGTIA
;
A
#
# COMPACT_ATOMS: atom_id res chain seq x y z
N MET A 1 27.06 50.21 -7.66
CA MET A 1 26.96 48.98 -6.86
C MET A 1 25.60 48.39 -7.19
N GLU A 2 25.64 47.21 -7.77
CA GLU A 2 24.63 46.62 -8.66
C GLU A 2 23.30 46.24 -7.97
N THR A 3 22.20 46.39 -8.70
CA THR A 3 20.90 45.70 -8.53
C THR A 3 21.00 44.24 -9.02
N PHE A 4 19.91 43.45 -8.90
CA PHE A 4 19.67 42.03 -9.28
C PHE A 4 19.61 41.12 -8.03
N GLU A 5 18.64 40.23 -7.79
CA GLU A 5 17.49 39.74 -8.54
C GLU A 5 16.46 39.12 -7.57
N THR A 6 15.19 39.25 -7.89
CA THR A 6 14.09 38.48 -7.29
C THR A 6 14.06 37.11 -7.95
N GLU A 7 14.26 36.03 -7.20
CA GLU A 7 13.85 34.69 -7.65
C GLU A 7 12.97 34.02 -6.61
N THR A 8 11.67 34.26 -6.77
CA THR A 8 10.62 33.33 -6.43
C THR A 8 10.91 32.00 -7.13
N SER A 9 11.30 30.98 -6.38
CA SER A 9 11.37 29.60 -6.88
C SER A 9 10.76 28.72 -5.79
N SER A 10 9.44 28.54 -5.71
CA SER A 10 8.61 27.79 -6.67
C SER A 10 9.22 26.44 -7.05
N ALA A 11 9.60 25.65 -6.05
CA ALA A 11 9.52 24.21 -6.20
C ALA A 11 8.06 23.80 -6.01
N VAL A 12 7.31 23.99 -7.09
CA VAL A 12 6.06 23.30 -7.39
C VAL A 12 6.23 21.86 -6.90
N ALA A 13 5.48 21.47 -5.88
CA ALA A 13 5.33 20.06 -5.56
C ALA A 13 4.71 19.45 -6.80
N ALA A 14 5.55 18.88 -7.65
CA ALA A 14 5.16 18.35 -8.93
C ALA A 14 4.17 17.22 -8.66
N SER A 15 2.89 17.57 -8.75
CA SER A 15 1.83 16.67 -9.14
C SER A 15 2.32 15.97 -10.39
N HIS A 16 2.79 14.74 -10.24
CA HIS A 16 3.12 13.90 -11.38
C HIS A 16 2.17 12.71 -11.36
N GLU A 17 1.10 12.94 -12.13
CA GLU A 17 0.11 11.99 -12.62
C GLU A 17 0.82 10.82 -13.32
N GLY A 18 1.25 9.83 -12.54
CA GLY A 18 1.19 8.45 -13.00
C GLY A 18 -0.23 8.00 -12.75
N ALA A 19 -0.92 7.51 -13.79
CA ALA A 19 -2.26 6.93 -13.72
C ALA A 19 -2.26 5.66 -12.83
N GLY A 20 -2.14 5.88 -11.52
CA GLY A 20 -2.16 4.91 -10.45
C GLY A 20 -2.99 5.55 -9.35
N GLU A 21 -4.09 4.90 -9.01
CA GLU A 21 -5.09 5.41 -8.09
C GLU A 21 -4.48 5.96 -6.79
N GLN A 22 -4.88 7.17 -6.36
CA GLN A 22 -4.36 7.78 -5.15
C GLN A 22 -4.64 6.87 -3.95
N PRO A 23 -3.62 6.42 -3.21
CA PRO A 23 -3.86 5.63 -2.02
C PRO A 23 -4.58 6.49 -0.98
N PHE A 24 -5.68 5.98 -0.44
CA PHE A 24 -6.32 6.61 0.72
C PHE A 24 -5.68 6.13 2.03
N LEU A 25 -4.88 5.06 1.96
CA LEU A 25 -4.14 4.53 3.08
C LEU A 25 -2.80 3.97 2.60
N GLU A 26 -1.74 4.26 3.36
CA GLU A 26 -0.42 3.69 3.17
C GLU A 26 0.12 3.21 4.51
N LEU A 27 0.71 2.01 4.51
CA LEU A 27 1.34 1.41 5.66
C LEU A 27 2.81 1.15 5.36
N ALA A 28 3.69 1.76 6.14
CA ALA A 28 5.12 1.48 6.07
C ALA A 28 5.42 0.09 6.61
N GLY A 29 6.34 -0.61 5.96
CA GLY A 29 6.94 -1.84 6.42
C GLY A 29 8.44 -1.71 6.61
N VAL A 30 9.10 -2.84 6.86
CA VAL A 30 10.54 -2.91 7.03
C VAL A 30 11.27 -2.44 5.76
N LYS A 31 12.47 -1.88 5.94
CA LYS A 31 13.36 -1.47 4.85
C LYS A 31 12.61 -0.69 3.76
N GLY A 32 11.88 0.37 4.14
CA GLY A 32 11.24 1.29 3.19
C GLY A 32 10.17 0.69 2.27
N SER A 33 9.75 -0.57 2.50
CA SER A 33 8.59 -1.15 1.80
C SER A 33 7.30 -0.51 2.28
N SER A 34 6.26 -0.52 1.45
CA SER A 34 4.94 -0.10 1.89
C SER A 34 3.81 -0.90 1.25
N LEU A 35 2.71 -1.01 1.99
CA LEU A 35 1.44 -1.54 1.51
C LEU A 35 0.48 -0.36 1.34
N ARG A 36 -0.01 -0.18 0.13
CA ARG A 36 -0.95 0.88 -0.24
C ARG A 36 -2.31 0.27 -0.52
N ALA A 37 -3.34 0.87 0.07
CA ALA A 37 -4.72 0.54 -0.24
C ALA A 37 -5.32 1.63 -1.13
N THR A 38 -5.84 1.21 -2.27
CA THR A 38 -6.59 2.02 -3.24
C THR A 38 -8.03 1.51 -3.31
N ARG A 39 -8.93 2.15 -4.08
CA ARG A 39 -10.33 1.68 -4.13
C ARG A 39 -10.47 0.40 -4.95
N THR A 40 -9.50 0.12 -5.80
CA THR A 40 -9.45 -1.08 -6.65
C THR A 40 -8.76 -2.26 -5.97
N GLY A 41 -7.76 -2.01 -5.10
CA GLY A 41 -7.05 -3.12 -4.46
C GLY A 41 -5.92 -2.71 -3.54
N LEU A 42 -4.99 -3.65 -3.37
CA LEU A 42 -3.79 -3.52 -2.58
C LEU A 42 -2.55 -3.54 -3.48
N THR A 43 -1.63 -2.61 -3.24
CA THR A 43 -0.34 -2.56 -3.93
C THR A 43 0.78 -2.62 -2.90
N VAL A 44 1.69 -3.59 -3.06
CA VAL A 44 2.93 -3.66 -2.31
C VAL A 44 4.02 -2.98 -3.12
N CYS A 45 4.58 -1.91 -2.55
CA CYS A 45 5.73 -1.20 -3.09
C CYS A 45 7.00 -1.67 -2.36
N PRO A 46 8.00 -2.20 -3.08
CA PRO A 46 9.29 -2.52 -2.47
C PRO A 46 10.04 -1.24 -2.11
N CYS A 47 11.11 -1.41 -1.32
CA CYS A 47 11.97 -0.33 -0.86
C CYS A 47 12.30 0.68 -1.99
N ARG A 48 11.92 1.94 -1.78
CA ARG A 48 12.35 3.05 -2.64
C ARG A 48 13.86 3.25 -2.49
N ASP A 49 14.65 2.64 -3.36
CA ASP A 49 15.78 3.38 -3.91
C ASP A 49 15.20 4.32 -4.95
N ILE A 50 15.36 5.63 -4.73
CA ILE A 50 14.79 6.71 -5.57
C ILE A 50 15.26 6.61 -7.03
N SER A 51 16.26 5.78 -7.30
CA SER A 51 16.90 5.58 -8.61
C SER A 51 16.43 4.33 -9.37
N ALA A 52 15.58 3.47 -8.80
CA ALA A 52 15.14 2.26 -9.49
C ALA A 52 13.89 2.53 -10.36
N PRO A 53 13.90 2.16 -11.67
CA PRO A 53 12.73 2.30 -12.52
C PRO A 53 11.54 1.49 -11.97
N ARG A 54 10.36 2.12 -11.99
CA ARG A 54 9.06 1.66 -11.45
C ARG A 54 8.58 0.30 -12.00
N GLU A 55 9.25 -0.26 -13.01
CA GLU A 55 8.75 -1.39 -13.80
C GLU A 55 9.08 -2.78 -13.22
N ALA A 56 9.86 -2.88 -12.15
CA ALA A 56 10.38 -4.18 -11.70
C ALA A 56 9.82 -4.75 -10.37
N GLY A 57 8.91 -4.06 -9.66
CA GLY A 57 8.71 -4.41 -8.24
C GLY A 57 7.35 -4.23 -7.60
N ASP A 58 6.47 -3.38 -8.13
CA ASP A 58 5.16 -3.15 -7.51
C ASP A 58 4.24 -4.33 -7.80
N ARG A 59 3.74 -5.00 -6.77
CA ARG A 59 2.76 -6.08 -6.92
C ARG A 59 1.39 -5.58 -6.51
N HIS A 60 0.42 -5.69 -7.42
CA HIS A 60 -0.95 -5.29 -7.20
C HIS A 60 -1.89 -6.50 -7.16
N TRP A 61 -2.89 -6.45 -6.28
CA TRP A 61 -3.98 -7.42 -6.19
C TRP A 61 -5.30 -6.70 -6.00
N GLY A 62 -6.28 -7.01 -6.84
CA GLY A 62 -7.66 -6.58 -6.68
C GLY A 62 -8.28 -7.19 -5.42
N TYR A 63 -9.25 -6.48 -4.82
CA TYR A 63 -9.93 -6.99 -3.62
C TYR A 63 -10.76 -8.26 -3.89
N ASP A 64 -11.16 -8.49 -5.14
CA ASP A 64 -11.82 -9.71 -5.59
C ASP A 64 -10.85 -10.90 -5.69
N GLU A 65 -9.54 -10.65 -5.83
CA GLU A 65 -8.52 -11.68 -5.88
C GLU A 65 -8.10 -12.18 -4.49
N LEU A 66 -8.51 -11.50 -3.42
CA LEU A 66 -8.14 -11.79 -2.03
C LEU A 66 -9.36 -12.17 -1.16
N THR A 67 -9.18 -13.05 -0.17
CA THR A 67 -10.29 -13.50 0.71
C THR A 67 -10.05 -13.32 2.21
N ASP A 68 -8.83 -13.53 2.68
CA ASP A 68 -8.48 -13.49 4.11
C ASP A 68 -7.21 -12.64 4.32
N LEU A 69 -7.38 -11.35 4.65
CA LEU A 69 -6.30 -10.43 4.98
C LEU A 69 -6.12 -10.35 6.51
N ARG A 70 -4.93 -10.70 7.01
CA ARG A 70 -4.64 -10.78 8.45
C ARG A 70 -3.24 -10.32 8.81
N LEU A 71 -3.07 -9.98 10.08
CA LEU A 71 -1.79 -9.67 10.70
C LEU A 71 -1.36 -10.83 11.60
N ASP A 72 -0.34 -11.54 11.16
CA ASP A 72 0.35 -12.55 11.95
C ASP A 72 1.56 -11.91 12.65
N ALA A 73 2.01 -12.48 13.77
CA ALA A 73 3.22 -12.05 14.46
C ALA A 73 4.19 -13.24 14.64
N TYR A 74 5.47 -13.01 14.35
CA TYR A 74 6.55 -13.97 14.52
C TYR A 74 7.61 -13.36 15.44
N GLY A 75 7.49 -13.65 16.74
CA GLY A 75 8.27 -12.96 17.76
C GLY A 75 7.85 -11.48 17.83
N SER A 76 8.79 -10.58 17.61
CA SER A 76 8.55 -9.13 17.61
C SER A 76 8.13 -8.58 16.24
N VAL A 77 8.24 -9.36 15.16
CA VAL A 77 7.99 -8.90 13.79
C VAL A 77 6.55 -9.21 13.38
N GLY A 78 5.86 -8.21 12.83
CA GLY A 78 4.54 -8.37 12.25
C GLY A 78 4.61 -8.78 10.77
N VAL A 79 3.66 -9.58 10.32
CA VAL A 79 3.52 -9.97 8.90
C VAL A 79 2.07 -9.83 8.47
N ILE A 80 1.82 -8.94 7.51
CA ILE A 80 0.54 -8.86 6.83
C ILE A 80 0.50 -9.96 5.77
N ARG A 81 -0.52 -10.81 5.83
CA ARG A 81 -0.75 -11.88 4.86
C ARG A 81 -2.13 -11.76 4.26
N ALA A 82 -2.26 -12.17 3.01
CA ALA A 82 -3.54 -12.37 2.36
C ALA A 82 -3.66 -13.81 1.84
N THR A 83 -4.87 -14.33 1.76
CA THR A 83 -5.16 -15.56 1.00
C THR A 83 -5.60 -15.20 -0.41
N ILE A 84 -4.95 -15.79 -1.42
CA ILE A 84 -5.35 -15.66 -2.83
C ILE A 84 -6.61 -16.49 -3.06
N ARG A 85 -7.67 -15.88 -3.59
CA ARG A 85 -8.97 -16.52 -3.79
C ARG A 85 -8.90 -17.75 -4.69
N SER A 86 -8.18 -17.64 -5.82
CA SER A 86 -8.15 -18.68 -6.85
C SER A 86 -7.42 -19.94 -6.42
N SER A 87 -6.39 -19.81 -5.58
CA SER A 87 -5.50 -20.92 -5.20
C SER A 87 -5.59 -21.32 -3.72
N GLY A 88 -6.16 -20.47 -2.86
CA GLY A 88 -6.09 -20.63 -1.41
C GLY A 88 -4.69 -20.43 -0.83
N ALA A 89 -3.72 -19.99 -1.64
CA ALA A 89 -2.34 -19.81 -1.21
C ALA A 89 -2.20 -18.59 -0.27
N LEU A 90 -1.38 -18.74 0.76
CA LEU A 90 -1.00 -17.63 1.64
C LEU A 90 0.10 -16.79 1.00
N LEU A 91 -0.19 -15.51 0.84
CA LEU A 91 0.68 -14.51 0.26
C LEU A 91 1.16 -13.54 1.34
N PRO A 92 2.45 -13.52 1.70
CA PRO A 92 2.99 -12.47 2.56
C PRO A 92 3.05 -11.16 1.77
N LEU A 93 2.36 -10.14 2.27
CA LEU A 93 2.26 -8.83 1.63
C LEU A 93 3.29 -7.84 2.19
N LEU A 94 3.43 -7.79 3.52
CA LEU A 94 4.30 -6.80 4.14
C LEU A 94 4.86 -7.31 5.48
N LEU A 95 6.14 -7.04 5.72
CA LEU A 95 6.79 -7.23 7.02
C LEU A 95 6.80 -5.90 7.78
N LEU A 96 6.57 -5.95 9.08
CA LEU A 96 6.41 -4.78 9.95
C LEU A 96 7.42 -4.80 11.09
N GLU A 97 7.93 -3.62 11.42
CA GLU A 97 8.66 -3.41 12.68
C GLU A 97 7.70 -3.49 13.89
N PRO A 98 8.20 -3.83 15.09
CA PRO A 98 7.36 -4.06 16.27
C PRO A 98 6.46 -2.87 16.63
N ASP A 99 6.97 -1.64 16.47
CA ASP A 99 6.27 -0.39 16.76
C ASP A 99 5.14 -0.09 15.75
N GLN A 100 5.18 -0.69 14.57
CA GLN A 100 4.20 -0.50 13.50
C GLN A 100 2.99 -1.45 13.61
N ILE A 101 3.09 -2.52 14.43
CA ILE A 101 2.06 -3.57 14.54
C ILE A 101 0.70 -3.01 14.97
N ALA A 102 0.68 -2.08 15.94
CA ALA A 102 -0.56 -1.49 16.44
C ALA A 102 -1.26 -0.65 15.37
N ALA A 103 -0.51 0.20 14.66
CA ALA A 103 -1.03 0.99 13.55
C ALA A 103 -1.53 0.09 12.40
N ALA A 104 -0.79 -0.99 12.11
CA ALA A 104 -1.17 -1.96 11.09
C ALA A 104 -2.46 -2.70 11.38
N ARG A 105 -2.68 -3.09 12.63
CA ARG A 105 -3.95 -3.71 13.03
C ARG A 105 -5.14 -2.80 12.71
N ARG A 106 -5.06 -1.52 13.07
CA ARG A 106 -6.14 -0.55 12.84
C ARG A 106 -6.38 -0.33 11.34
N THR A 107 -5.30 -0.22 10.58
CA THR A 107 -5.33 -0.12 9.12
C THR A 107 -6.02 -1.32 8.47
N LEU A 108 -5.69 -2.53 8.92
CA LEU A 108 -6.27 -3.74 8.35
C LEU A 108 -7.77 -3.87 8.61
N GLU A 109 -8.28 -3.37 9.73
CA GLU A 109 -9.73 -3.30 9.97
C GLU A 109 -10.43 -2.47 8.89
N ILE A 110 -9.83 -1.35 8.48
CA ILE A 110 -10.38 -0.48 7.42
C ILE A 110 -10.35 -1.22 6.07
N VAL A 111 -9.23 -1.85 5.72
CA VAL A 111 -9.08 -2.60 4.47
C VAL A 111 -10.05 -3.79 4.40
N TRP A 112 -10.22 -4.51 5.51
CA TRP A 112 -11.16 -5.63 5.60
C TRP A 112 -12.60 -5.19 5.32
N ASN A 113 -13.02 -4.05 5.88
CA ASN A 113 -14.35 -3.49 5.62
C ASN A 113 -14.55 -3.17 4.14
N LEU A 114 -13.53 -2.63 3.45
CA LEU A 114 -13.58 -2.35 2.02
C LEU A 114 -13.70 -3.63 1.19
N MET A 115 -12.94 -4.67 1.53
CA MET A 115 -13.04 -5.98 0.88
C MET A 115 -14.45 -6.56 0.98
N ASN A 116 -15.10 -6.44 2.14
CA ASN A 116 -16.45 -6.94 2.35
C ASN A 116 -17.52 -6.08 1.66
N MET A 117 -17.39 -4.75 1.66
CA MET A 117 -18.31 -3.87 0.92
C MET A 117 -18.32 -4.18 -0.58
N LYS A 118 -17.15 -4.45 -1.17
CA LYS A 118 -17.03 -4.81 -2.59
C LYS A 118 -17.64 -6.17 -2.91
N ARG A 119 -17.56 -7.15 -2.00
CA ARG A 119 -18.26 -8.45 -2.17
C ARG A 119 -19.77 -8.28 -2.21
N THR A 120 -20.33 -7.46 -1.33
CA THR A 120 -21.78 -7.25 -1.26
C THR A 120 -22.32 -6.54 -2.50
N GLN A 121 -21.55 -5.63 -3.11
CA GLN A 121 -21.93 -4.95 -4.37
C GLN A 121 -21.95 -5.87 -5.60
N GLY A 122 -21.28 -7.04 -5.55
CA GLY A 122 -21.33 -8.05 -6.60
C GLY A 122 -22.51 -9.02 -6.52
N THR A 123 -23.37 -8.89 -5.50
CA THR A 123 -24.54 -9.76 -5.28
C THR A 123 -25.85 -9.01 -5.60
N ILE A 124 -25.93 -8.47 -6.82
CA ILE A 124 -27.20 -8.03 -7.41
C ILE A 124 -27.27 -8.65 -8.80
N ALA A 125 -27.77 -9.88 -8.86
CA ALA A 125 -28.23 -10.55 -10.07
C ALA A 125 -29.47 -11.36 -9.72
#